data_AF-A0A0L6VNM7-F1
#
_entry.id   AF-A0A0L6VNM7-F1
#
_cell.length_a   1.000
_cell.length_b   1.000
_cell.length_c   1.000
_cell.angle_alpha   90.00
_cell.angle_beta   90.00
_cell.angle_gamma   90.00
#
_symmetry.space_group_name_H-M   'P 1'
#
loop_
_entity.id
_entity.type
_entity.pdbx_description
1 polymer ?
#
loop_
_entity_poly.entity_id
_entity_poly.type
_entity_poly.pdbx_seq_one_letter_code
_entity_poly.pdbx_strand_id
1 'polypeptide(L)'
;MVNSKLDFYPIESDGFYVYKFSQSVKWREELPEDIRVQMVVVLGKHFYIYEPTQLLDGSLVIPIFFYSAHGELYAKCIRPRTSGVVSKDNVKLLIPNHLPYRSEHLFSVKCSDFNRIYSEILINGFMVERLYGNCIWGQLLMMLSMQLNQTDRNVTSPHVIGIGDGVSKQIPFPNPWRLRAGGRVIRHMPITLTFPTSSPSLAFHPQKPISNTTVTFFPLQIQQGSLSWLIR
;
A
#
# COMPACT_ATOMS: atom_id res chain seq x y z
N MET A 1 1.78 -24.50 -13.30
CA MET A 1 1.27 -24.57 -11.91
C MET A 1 2.31 -23.99 -10.98
N VAL A 2 1.99 -22.88 -10.29
CA VAL A 2 2.90 -22.24 -9.32
C VAL A 2 2.98 -23.14 -8.08
N ASN A 3 4.19 -23.31 -7.57
CA ASN A 3 4.52 -24.17 -6.43
C ASN A 3 3.56 -23.92 -5.24
N SER A 4 2.83 -24.95 -4.80
CA SER A 4 1.82 -24.90 -3.73
C SER A 4 2.39 -24.59 -2.33
N LYS A 5 3.66 -24.20 -2.24
CA LYS A 5 4.38 -23.97 -0.98
C LYS A 5 4.79 -22.51 -0.75
N LEU A 6 4.55 -21.60 -1.70
CA LEU A 6 4.93 -20.19 -1.58
C LEU A 6 3.73 -19.29 -1.35
N ASP A 7 3.77 -18.54 -0.24
CA ASP A 7 2.83 -17.48 0.06
C ASP A 7 3.36 -16.16 -0.52
N PHE A 8 2.49 -15.40 -1.19
CA PHE A 8 2.86 -14.14 -1.85
C PHE A 8 2.31 -12.90 -1.16
N TYR A 9 1.53 -13.09 -0.10
CA TYR A 9 0.90 -12.05 0.69
C TYR A 9 1.05 -12.40 2.17
N PRO A 10 1.14 -11.39 3.05
CA PRO A 10 0.91 -11.58 4.46
C PRO A 10 -0.46 -12.22 4.69
N ILE A 11 -0.54 -13.14 5.64
CA ILE A 11 -1.76 -13.83 6.04
C ILE A 11 -2.20 -13.24 7.38
N GLU A 12 -3.45 -12.82 7.47
CA GLU A 12 -4.07 -12.51 8.75
C GLU A 12 -4.35 -13.82 9.48
N SER A 13 -3.72 -14.01 10.63
CA SER A 13 -3.88 -15.18 11.49
C SER A 13 -4.28 -14.81 12.92
N ASP A 14 -4.53 -13.52 13.18
CA ASP A 14 -4.86 -12.98 14.51
C ASP A 14 -3.84 -13.38 15.60
N GLY A 15 -2.60 -13.68 15.22
CA GLY A 15 -1.54 -14.14 16.13
C GLY A 15 -1.63 -15.62 16.53
N PHE A 16 -2.66 -16.35 16.09
CA PHE A 16 -2.78 -17.77 16.35
C PHE A 16 -2.04 -18.60 15.29
N TYR A 17 -1.43 -19.70 15.73
CA TYR A 17 -0.80 -20.70 14.86
C TYR A 17 0.15 -20.10 13.81
N VAL A 18 1.11 -19.27 14.26
CA VAL A 18 2.16 -18.69 13.40
C VAL A 18 3.26 -19.74 13.18
N TYR A 19 3.26 -20.41 12.03
CA TYR A 19 4.28 -21.40 11.64
C TYR A 19 4.97 -21.08 10.31
N LYS A 20 4.57 -19.98 9.66
CA LYS A 20 5.20 -19.45 8.44
C LYS A 20 5.43 -17.94 8.56
N PHE A 21 6.44 -17.45 7.86
CA PHE A 21 6.76 -16.01 7.84
C PHE A 21 5.62 -15.15 7.27
N SER A 22 4.80 -15.69 6.36
CA SER A 22 3.58 -15.05 5.85
C SER A 22 2.59 -14.68 6.94
N GLN A 23 2.56 -15.41 8.06
CA GLN A 23 1.68 -15.13 9.21
C GLN A 23 2.33 -14.16 10.23
N SER A 24 3.55 -13.70 9.99
CA SER A 24 4.26 -12.84 10.94
C SER A 24 3.76 -11.40 10.90
N VAL A 25 3.67 -10.79 12.08
CA VAL A 25 3.46 -9.33 12.25
C VAL A 25 4.50 -8.54 11.46
N LYS A 26 5.75 -9.04 11.38
CA LYS A 26 6.82 -8.40 10.65
C LYS A 26 6.49 -8.15 9.18
N TRP A 27 6.03 -9.18 8.45
CA TRP A 27 5.65 -9.01 7.04
C TRP A 27 4.38 -8.16 6.90
N ARG A 28 3.40 -8.40 7.77
CA ARG A 28 2.10 -7.74 7.69
C ARG A 28 2.16 -6.24 8.01
N GLU A 29 2.93 -5.86 9.02
CA GLU A 29 2.84 -4.54 9.67
C GLU A 29 4.15 -3.75 9.63
N GLU A 30 5.31 -4.42 9.74
CA GLU A 30 6.59 -3.73 10.06
C GLU A 30 7.49 -3.48 8.84
N LEU A 31 7.22 -4.09 7.68
CA LEU A 31 8.02 -3.85 6.49
C LEU A 31 7.86 -2.41 5.96
N PRO A 32 8.97 -1.73 5.64
CA PRO A 32 8.96 -0.44 4.95
C PRO A 32 8.12 -0.43 3.66
N GLU A 33 7.64 0.75 3.29
CA GLU A 33 6.73 0.97 2.15
C GLU A 33 7.27 0.47 0.82
N ASP A 34 8.59 0.46 0.63
CA ASP A 34 9.26 0.09 -0.61
C ASP A 34 9.48 -1.41 -0.77
N ILE A 35 9.52 -2.17 0.33
CA ILE A 35 9.78 -3.62 0.34
C ILE A 35 8.59 -4.48 0.77
N ARG A 36 7.50 -3.89 1.28
CA ARG A 36 6.24 -4.60 1.51
C ARG A 36 5.57 -4.98 0.18
N VAL A 37 4.47 -5.74 0.24
CA VAL A 37 3.73 -6.15 -0.95
C VAL A 37 3.20 -4.94 -1.70
N GLN A 38 3.68 -4.76 -2.93
CA GLN A 38 3.40 -3.57 -3.74
C GLN A 38 2.10 -3.66 -4.53
N MET A 39 1.67 -4.86 -4.94
CA MET A 39 0.58 -5.00 -5.91
C MET A 39 -0.28 -6.25 -5.74
N VAL A 40 -1.51 -6.15 -6.21
CA VAL A 40 -2.44 -7.25 -6.42
C VAL A 40 -2.95 -7.27 -7.86
N VAL A 41 -3.26 -8.47 -8.36
CA VAL A 41 -3.86 -8.66 -9.68
C VAL A 41 -5.32 -9.01 -9.49
N VAL A 42 -6.22 -8.22 -10.08
CA VAL A 42 -7.68 -8.43 -10.04
C VAL A 42 -8.19 -8.29 -11.46
N LEU A 43 -8.85 -9.33 -11.99
CA LEU A 43 -9.39 -9.37 -13.36
C LEU A 43 -8.39 -8.92 -14.44
N GLY A 44 -7.11 -9.30 -14.30
CA GLY A 44 -6.03 -8.94 -15.23
C GLY A 44 -5.49 -7.51 -15.08
N LYS A 45 -6.06 -6.69 -14.18
CA LYS A 45 -5.56 -5.35 -13.85
C LYS A 45 -4.61 -5.39 -12.66
N HIS A 46 -3.63 -4.50 -12.67
CA HIS A 46 -2.64 -4.37 -11.60
C HIS A 46 -2.97 -3.17 -10.72
N PHE A 47 -3.28 -3.43 -9.46
CA PHE A 47 -3.52 -2.41 -8.44
C PHE A 47 -2.30 -2.33 -7.53
N TYR A 48 -1.79 -1.13 -7.30
CA TYR A 48 -0.63 -0.90 -6.45
C TYR A 48 -1.03 -0.18 -5.16
N ILE A 49 -0.23 -0.37 -4.11
CA ILE A 49 -0.31 0.51 -2.93
C ILE A 49 0.04 1.94 -3.34
N TYR A 50 -0.56 2.91 -2.64
CA TYR A 50 -0.40 4.34 -2.90
C TYR A 50 -0.81 4.79 -4.31
N GLU A 51 -1.79 4.12 -4.92
CA GLU A 51 -2.44 4.59 -6.15
C GLU A 51 -3.95 4.76 -5.95
N PRO A 52 -4.57 5.79 -6.58
CA PRO A 52 -6.02 5.90 -6.69
C PRO A 52 -6.65 4.64 -7.28
N THR A 53 -7.61 4.08 -6.53
CA THR A 53 -8.36 2.88 -6.91
C THR A 53 -9.85 3.18 -6.78
N GLN A 54 -10.62 2.93 -7.83
CA GLN A 54 -12.07 3.00 -7.77
C GLN A 54 -12.64 1.62 -7.44
N LEU A 55 -13.55 1.58 -6.48
CA LEU A 55 -14.30 0.39 -6.11
C LEU A 55 -15.51 0.17 -7.04
N LEU A 56 -16.14 -1.00 -6.96
CA LEU A 56 -17.37 -1.33 -7.71
C LEU A 56 -18.52 -0.37 -7.40
N ASP A 57 -18.60 0.15 -6.17
CA ASP A 57 -19.60 1.13 -5.75
C ASP A 57 -19.31 2.57 -6.27
N GLY A 58 -18.19 2.76 -6.97
CA GLY A 58 -17.74 4.06 -7.49
C GLY A 58 -16.88 4.88 -6.51
N SER A 59 -16.72 4.44 -5.26
CA SER A 59 -15.90 5.11 -4.25
C SER A 59 -14.43 5.16 -4.66
N LEU A 60 -13.77 6.29 -4.39
CA LEU A 60 -12.32 6.45 -4.55
C LEU A 60 -11.60 6.10 -3.24
N VAL A 61 -10.62 5.20 -3.33
CA VAL A 61 -9.78 4.78 -2.19
C VAL A 61 -8.31 4.71 -2.57
N ILE A 62 -7.43 4.71 -1.57
CA ILE A 62 -5.99 4.47 -1.71
C ILE A 62 -5.63 3.20 -0.94
N PRO A 63 -5.22 2.10 -1.60
CA PRO A 63 -4.68 0.92 -0.93
C PRO A 63 -3.34 1.22 -0.25
N ILE A 64 -3.16 0.79 1.00
CA ILE A 64 -1.95 1.02 1.81
C ILE A 64 -1.24 -0.30 2.14
N PHE A 65 -2.00 -1.37 2.36
CA PHE A 65 -1.48 -2.72 2.61
C PHE A 65 -2.31 -3.75 1.85
N PHE A 66 -1.68 -4.82 1.37
CA PHE A 66 -2.35 -6.01 0.84
C PHE A 66 -2.09 -7.21 1.75
N TYR A 67 -3.10 -8.01 1.98
CA TYR A 67 -3.03 -9.21 2.81
C TYR A 67 -4.08 -10.25 2.39
N SER A 68 -3.92 -11.48 2.86
CA SER A 68 -4.86 -12.57 2.68
C SER A 68 -5.54 -12.88 4.00
N ALA A 69 -6.85 -13.08 4.01
CA ALA A 69 -7.62 -13.53 5.16
C ALA A 69 -8.68 -14.53 4.70
N HIS A 70 -8.79 -15.67 5.40
CA HIS A 70 -9.75 -16.75 5.06
C HIS A 70 -9.74 -17.18 3.58
N GLY A 71 -8.56 -17.16 2.93
CA GLY A 71 -8.40 -17.53 1.52
C GLY A 71 -8.77 -16.46 0.50
N GLU A 72 -9.20 -15.28 0.95
CA GLU A 72 -9.51 -14.13 0.11
C GLU A 72 -8.44 -13.03 0.25
N LEU A 73 -8.25 -12.24 -0.80
CA LEU A 73 -7.34 -11.09 -0.78
C LEU A 73 -8.08 -9.82 -0.37
N TYR A 74 -7.45 -9.08 0.53
CA TYR A 74 -7.94 -7.82 1.06
C TYR A 74 -6.87 -6.73 0.92
N ALA A 75 -7.36 -5.50 0.86
CA ALA A 75 -6.57 -4.30 0.98
C ALA A 75 -7.00 -3.52 2.22
N LYS A 76 -6.05 -3.00 2.99
CA LYS A 76 -6.33 -1.89 3.91
C LYS A 76 -6.27 -0.60 3.11
N CYS A 77 -7.39 0.08 3.05
CA CYS A 77 -7.60 1.28 2.25
C CYS A 77 -7.88 2.49 3.14
N ILE A 78 -7.57 3.66 2.61
CA ILE A 78 -8.01 4.95 3.16
C ILE A 78 -8.84 5.70 2.11
N ARG A 79 -9.86 6.43 2.56
CA ARG A 79 -10.54 7.41 1.72
C ARG A 79 -9.71 8.69 1.70
N PRO A 80 -9.15 9.08 0.56
CA PRO A 80 -8.37 10.30 0.48
C PRO A 80 -9.29 11.51 0.62
N ARG A 81 -8.71 12.64 1.06
CA ARG A 81 -9.42 13.92 1.09
C ARG A 81 -8.97 14.79 -0.06
N THR A 82 -9.80 15.75 -0.44
CA THR A 82 -9.46 16.74 -1.46
C THR A 82 -9.36 18.11 -0.80
N SER A 83 -8.25 18.81 -0.96
CA SER A 83 -8.18 20.24 -0.61
C SER A 83 -8.47 21.10 -1.83
N GLY A 84 -9.33 22.11 -1.69
CA GLY A 84 -9.58 23.13 -2.71
C GLY A 84 -10.94 23.01 -3.40
N VAL A 85 -11.38 24.14 -3.98
CA VAL A 85 -12.53 24.19 -4.90
C VAL A 85 -12.07 23.66 -6.26
N VAL A 86 -12.94 22.94 -6.98
CA VAL A 86 -12.67 22.41 -8.33
C VAL A 86 -12.61 23.57 -9.35
N SER A 87 -11.60 24.43 -9.22
CA SER A 87 -11.26 25.50 -10.16
C SER A 87 -9.74 25.45 -10.43
N LYS A 88 -9.43 24.63 -11.42
CA LYS A 88 -8.26 24.50 -12.27
C LYS A 88 -6.81 24.40 -11.77
N ASP A 89 -6.38 24.82 -10.58
CA ASP A 89 -4.91 24.71 -10.28
C ASP A 89 -4.50 24.35 -8.84
N ASN A 90 -5.42 23.97 -7.95
CA ASN A 90 -5.06 23.74 -6.53
C ASN A 90 -5.69 22.51 -5.87
N VAL A 91 -6.24 21.56 -6.64
CA VAL A 91 -6.85 20.36 -6.04
C VAL A 91 -5.77 19.37 -5.66
N LYS A 92 -5.60 19.11 -4.37
CA LYS A 92 -4.65 18.10 -3.86
C LYS A 92 -5.38 16.90 -3.31
N LEU A 93 -4.85 15.71 -3.59
CA LEU A 93 -5.31 14.45 -3.00
C LEU A 93 -4.50 14.17 -1.73
N LEU A 94 -5.16 14.10 -0.58
CA LEU A 94 -4.53 14.10 0.73
C LEU A 94 -4.73 12.78 1.46
N ILE A 95 -3.66 12.25 2.06
CA ILE A 95 -3.71 11.15 3.04
C ILE A 95 -2.78 11.48 4.22
N PRO A 96 -2.91 10.82 5.39
CA PRO A 96 -1.95 10.95 6.47
C PRO A 96 -0.55 10.41 6.08
N ASN A 97 0.51 11.10 6.52
CA ASN A 97 1.91 10.76 6.24
C ASN A 97 2.32 9.35 6.72
N HIS A 98 1.83 8.93 7.88
CA HIS A 98 2.17 7.65 8.51
C HIS A 98 0.91 6.92 8.91
N LEU A 99 0.65 5.79 8.25
CA LEU A 99 -0.52 4.93 8.49
C LEU A 99 -0.03 3.56 8.95
N PRO A 100 0.02 3.30 10.27
CA PRO A 100 0.32 1.95 10.77
C PRO A 100 -0.80 0.99 10.36
N TYR A 101 -0.48 -0.30 10.25
CA TYR A 101 -1.42 -1.34 9.79
C TYR A 101 -2.75 -1.35 10.55
N ARG A 102 -2.71 -1.10 11.87
CA ARG A 102 -3.88 -1.05 12.76
C ARG A 102 -4.50 0.33 12.93
N SER A 103 -4.19 1.29 12.04
CA SER A 103 -4.80 2.62 12.10
C SER A 103 -6.31 2.55 11.91
N GLU A 104 -7.07 3.23 12.77
CA GLU A 104 -8.53 3.33 12.68
C GLU A 104 -9.02 4.08 11.43
N HIS A 105 -8.13 4.82 10.76
CA HIS A 105 -8.43 5.47 9.49
C HIS A 105 -8.37 4.52 8.29
N LEU A 106 -7.85 3.31 8.50
CA LEU A 106 -7.83 2.25 7.50
C LEU A 106 -9.05 1.36 7.68
N PHE A 107 -9.71 1.05 6.57
CA PHE A 107 -10.75 0.05 6.51
C PHE A 107 -10.37 -1.04 5.50
N SER A 108 -10.84 -2.25 5.75
CA SER A 108 -10.55 -3.38 4.88
C SER A 108 -11.56 -3.45 3.73
N VAL A 109 -11.04 -3.66 2.52
CA VAL A 109 -11.83 -3.84 1.29
C VAL A 109 -11.40 -5.15 0.65
N LYS A 110 -12.36 -5.96 0.18
CA LYS A 110 -12.03 -7.14 -0.62
C LYS A 110 -11.40 -6.69 -1.93
N CYS A 111 -10.27 -7.29 -2.33
CA CYS A 111 -9.64 -6.94 -3.60
C CYS A 111 -10.55 -7.26 -4.80
N SER A 112 -11.52 -8.18 -4.66
CA SER A 112 -12.55 -8.44 -5.66
C SER A 112 -13.44 -7.23 -5.96
N ASP A 113 -13.52 -6.27 -5.04
CA ASP A 113 -14.34 -5.07 -5.18
C ASP A 113 -13.60 -3.94 -5.90
N PHE A 114 -12.34 -4.17 -6.30
CA PHE A 114 -11.57 -3.22 -7.09
C PHE A 114 -12.03 -3.23 -8.55
N ASN A 115 -12.32 -2.05 -9.09
CA ASN A 115 -12.89 -1.90 -10.43
C ASN A 115 -11.92 -1.22 -11.40
N ARG A 116 -11.49 0.01 -11.07
CA ARG A 116 -10.66 0.84 -11.96
C ARG A 116 -9.35 1.25 -11.32
N ILE A 117 -8.27 1.13 -12.09
CA ILE A 117 -6.95 1.67 -11.75
C ILE A 117 -6.90 3.17 -12.01
N TYR A 118 -5.94 3.89 -11.42
CA TYR A 118 -5.84 5.36 -11.48
C TYR A 118 -6.04 5.99 -12.88
N SER A 119 -5.53 5.34 -13.94
CA SER A 119 -5.61 5.84 -15.32
C SER A 119 -6.99 5.69 -15.98
N GLU A 120 -7.89 4.92 -15.36
CA GLU A 120 -9.26 4.67 -15.84
C GLU A 120 -10.33 5.46 -15.05
N ILE A 121 -9.92 6.14 -13.96
CA ILE A 121 -10.83 6.85 -13.07
C ILE A 121 -11.11 8.24 -13.62
N LEU A 122 -12.40 8.56 -13.74
CA LEU A 122 -12.91 9.87 -14.11
C LEU A 122 -13.66 10.49 -12.92
N ILE A 123 -13.26 11.70 -12.53
CA ILE A 123 -13.97 12.51 -11.53
C ILE A 123 -14.48 13.75 -12.26
N ASN A 124 -15.82 13.90 -12.33
CA ASN A 124 -16.47 14.98 -13.07
C ASN A 124 -15.96 15.12 -14.52
N GLY A 125 -15.67 13.99 -15.18
CA GLY A 125 -15.15 13.95 -16.55
C GLY A 125 -13.64 14.16 -16.69
N PHE A 126 -12.92 14.46 -15.61
CA PHE A 126 -11.47 14.63 -15.62
C PHE A 126 -10.75 13.36 -15.15
N MET A 127 -9.67 12.99 -15.85
CA MET A 127 -8.80 11.90 -15.43
C MET A 127 -8.13 12.23 -14.10
N VAL A 128 -8.15 11.29 -13.14
CA VAL A 128 -7.57 11.47 -11.80
C VAL A 128 -6.09 11.85 -11.84
N GLU A 129 -5.31 11.25 -12.74
CA GLU A 129 -3.89 11.59 -12.97
C GLU A 129 -3.67 13.06 -13.32
N ARG A 130 -4.55 13.64 -14.14
CA ARG A 130 -4.49 15.05 -14.52
C ARG A 130 -5.02 15.95 -13.41
N LEU A 131 -6.13 15.54 -12.77
CA LEU A 131 -6.81 16.34 -11.75
C LEU A 131 -5.92 16.60 -10.52
N TYR A 132 -5.14 15.61 -10.10
CA TYR A 132 -4.27 15.71 -8.93
C TYR A 132 -2.77 15.77 -9.28
N GLY A 133 -2.43 15.95 -10.57
CA GLY A 133 -1.05 16.06 -11.03
C GLY A 133 -0.18 14.87 -10.66
N ASN A 134 -0.71 13.65 -10.72
CA ASN A 134 0.03 12.41 -10.42
C ASN A 134 0.64 12.37 -9.00
N CYS A 135 0.03 13.07 -8.04
CA CYS A 135 0.59 13.20 -6.71
C CYS A 135 -0.47 13.05 -5.62
N ILE A 136 -0.17 12.20 -4.63
CA ILE A 136 -0.84 12.17 -3.33
C ILE A 136 0.06 12.94 -2.35
N TRP A 137 -0.54 13.81 -1.56
CA TRP A 137 0.16 14.58 -0.55
C TRP A 137 -0.11 13.99 0.83
N GLY A 138 0.96 13.51 1.44
CA GLY A 138 0.99 13.13 2.83
C GLY A 138 0.93 14.36 3.73
N GLN A 139 0.00 14.37 4.68
CA GLN A 139 -0.16 15.45 5.65
C GLN A 139 -0.14 14.89 7.08
N LEU A 140 0.22 15.72 8.06
CA LEU A 140 0.13 15.32 9.46
C LEU A 140 -1.34 15.10 9.85
N LEU A 141 -1.62 13.99 10.55
CA LEU A 141 -2.99 13.57 10.91
C LEU A 141 -3.77 14.67 11.66
N MET A 142 -3.08 15.42 12.53
CA MET A 142 -3.66 16.55 13.28
C MET A 142 -4.10 17.70 12.37
N MET A 143 -3.39 17.96 11.28
CA MET A 143 -3.83 18.98 10.31
C MET A 143 -5.05 18.51 9.52
N LEU A 144 -5.13 17.21 9.22
CA LEU A 144 -6.29 16.60 8.59
C LEU A 144 -7.53 16.80 9.48
N SER A 145 -7.45 16.51 10.79
CA SER A 145 -8.60 16.68 11.69
C SER A 145 -9.04 18.14 11.85
N MET A 146 -8.11 19.10 11.85
CA MET A 146 -8.44 20.54 11.91
C MET A 146 -9.23 21.03 10.70
N GLN A 147 -8.96 20.50 9.50
CA GLN A 147 -9.69 20.87 8.28
C GLN A 147 -11.14 20.36 8.26
N LEU A 148 -11.47 19.27 8.98
CA LEU A 148 -12.86 18.79 9.10
C LEU A 148 -13.74 19.74 9.91
N ASN A 149 -13.18 20.39 10.92
CA ASN A 149 -13.95 21.27 11.80
C ASN A 149 -14.24 22.65 11.16
N GLN A 150 -13.60 22.96 10.03
CA GLN A 150 -13.77 24.24 9.32
C GLN A 150 -14.83 24.18 8.22
N THR A 151 -15.28 23.00 7.79
CA THR A 151 -16.30 22.88 6.74
C THR A 151 -17.75 23.05 7.23
N ASP A 152 -17.98 23.22 8.53
CA ASP A 152 -19.32 23.35 9.15
C ASP A 152 -19.63 24.75 9.73
N ARG A 153 -18.89 25.79 9.36
CA ARG A 153 -19.26 27.16 9.73
C ARG A 153 -19.27 28.09 8.53
N ASN A 154 -20.47 28.58 8.20
CA ASN A 154 -20.71 29.72 7.33
C ASN A 154 -19.85 30.92 7.75
N VAL A 155 -18.65 31.06 7.19
CA VAL A 155 -17.85 32.28 7.30
C VAL A 155 -17.36 32.66 5.91
N THR A 156 -18.01 33.69 5.38
CA THR A 156 -17.55 34.51 4.26
C THR A 156 -16.23 35.20 4.61
N SER A 157 -15.11 34.68 4.13
CA SER A 157 -13.94 35.45 3.65
C SER A 157 -12.79 34.51 3.26
N PRO A 158 -12.16 34.68 2.09
CA PRO A 158 -11.01 33.89 1.70
C PRO A 158 -9.77 34.47 2.38
N HIS A 159 -9.57 34.15 3.67
CA HIS A 159 -8.24 34.26 4.24
C HIS A 159 -7.47 33.02 3.79
N VAL A 160 -6.76 33.17 2.68
CA VAL A 160 -5.71 32.25 2.24
C VAL A 160 -4.62 32.31 3.32
N ILE A 161 -4.73 31.45 4.33
CA ILE A 161 -3.60 31.16 5.19
C ILE A 161 -2.65 30.34 4.31
N GLY A 162 -1.65 31.00 3.76
CA GLY A 162 -0.43 30.34 3.29
C GLY A 162 0.20 29.65 4.51
N ILE A 163 -0.17 28.40 4.75
CA ILE A 163 0.51 27.56 5.72
C ILE A 163 1.81 27.15 5.05
N GLY A 164 2.91 27.80 5.47
CA GLY A 164 4.27 27.45 5.07
C GLY A 164 4.56 25.97 5.24
N ASP A 165 5.48 25.48 4.41
CA ASP A 165 5.80 24.08 4.11
C ASP A 165 6.22 23.21 5.31
N GLY A 166 5.25 22.88 6.17
CA GLY A 166 5.38 21.83 7.17
C GLY A 166 5.39 20.46 6.52
N VAL A 167 6.54 20.04 6.00
CA VAL A 167 6.93 18.68 5.53
C VAL A 167 5.75 17.83 5.03
N SER A 168 5.18 18.21 3.89
CA SER A 168 4.24 17.35 3.18
C SER A 168 5.02 16.32 2.35
N LYS A 169 4.79 15.02 2.58
CA LYS A 169 5.44 13.96 1.80
C LYS A 169 4.70 13.83 0.47
N GLN A 170 5.36 14.10 -0.63
CA GLN A 170 4.79 13.80 -1.94
C GLN A 170 4.93 12.30 -2.23
N ILE A 171 3.83 11.67 -2.61
CA ILE A 171 3.76 10.26 -2.98
C ILE A 171 3.29 10.22 -4.43
N PRO A 172 4.19 9.98 -5.39
CA PRO A 172 3.82 9.98 -6.79
C PRO A 172 2.98 8.75 -7.11
N PHE A 173 1.97 8.94 -7.96
CA PHE A 173 1.31 7.85 -8.66
C PHE A 173 1.38 8.10 -10.17
N PRO A 174 1.63 7.07 -11.02
CA PRO A 174 1.72 5.66 -10.67
C PRO A 174 2.89 5.31 -9.74
N ASN A 175 2.69 4.27 -8.93
CA ASN A 175 3.70 3.72 -8.03
C ASN A 175 4.95 3.39 -8.86
N PRO A 176 6.17 3.75 -8.43
CA PRO A 176 7.41 3.47 -9.18
C PRO A 176 7.59 1.99 -9.57
N TRP A 177 7.04 1.07 -8.79
CA TRP A 177 7.02 -0.36 -9.11
C TRP A 177 6.21 -0.71 -10.35
N ARG A 178 5.23 0.11 -10.74
CA ARG A 178 4.49 -0.07 -12.00
C ARG A 178 5.41 0.02 -13.22
N LEU A 179 6.30 1.02 -13.24
CA LEU A 179 7.29 1.16 -14.30
C LEU A 179 8.30 0.01 -14.26
N ARG A 180 8.80 -0.34 -13.07
CA ARG A 180 9.74 -1.47 -12.89
C ARG A 180 9.15 -2.81 -13.32
N ALA A 181 7.85 -3.01 -13.10
CA ALA A 181 7.14 -4.21 -13.51
C ALA A 181 7.11 -4.40 -15.02
N GLY A 182 6.99 -3.30 -15.79
CA GLY A 182 6.78 -3.34 -17.23
C GLY A 182 5.60 -4.23 -17.63
N GLY A 183 4.48 -4.15 -16.90
CA GLY A 183 3.30 -4.97 -17.14
C GLY A 183 3.37 -6.42 -16.63
N ARG A 184 4.40 -6.79 -15.87
CA ARG A 184 4.52 -8.12 -15.25
C ARG A 184 3.99 -8.15 -13.82
N VAL A 185 3.74 -9.36 -13.33
CA VAL A 185 3.36 -9.55 -11.92
C VAL A 185 4.61 -9.47 -11.04
N ILE A 186 4.63 -8.55 -10.07
CA ILE A 186 5.67 -8.49 -9.05
C ILE A 186 5.23 -9.24 -7.80
N ARG A 187 6.11 -10.10 -7.28
CA ARG A 187 5.96 -10.77 -5.99
C ARG A 187 7.11 -10.37 -5.07
N HIS A 188 6.81 -9.60 -4.03
CA HIS A 188 7.75 -9.28 -2.96
C HIS A 188 7.71 -10.42 -1.94
N MET A 189 8.76 -11.23 -1.92
CA MET A 189 8.87 -12.33 -0.96
C MET A 189 10.09 -12.08 -0.07
N PRO A 190 9.89 -11.69 1.19
CA PRO A 190 10.98 -11.51 2.12
C PRO A 190 11.60 -12.89 2.40
N ILE A 191 12.92 -13.00 2.24
CA ILE A 191 13.64 -14.24 2.55
C ILE A 191 14.39 -14.05 3.87
N THR A 192 14.21 -15.00 4.77
CA THR A 192 15.07 -15.19 5.93
C THR A 192 16.22 -16.10 5.54
N LEU A 193 17.44 -15.57 5.47
CA LEU A 193 18.66 -16.38 5.34
C LEU A 193 19.16 -16.70 6.75
N THR A 194 19.09 -17.96 7.16
CA THR A 194 19.70 -18.43 8.41
C THR A 194 21.08 -19.01 8.12
N PHE A 195 22.11 -18.53 8.83
CA PHE A 195 23.44 -19.12 8.78
C PHE A 195 23.55 -20.21 9.86
N PRO A 196 23.68 -21.51 9.51
CA PRO A 196 24.10 -22.50 10.48
C PRO A 196 25.58 -22.24 10.83
N THR A 197 25.90 -22.13 12.12
CA THR A 197 27.26 -21.87 12.62
C THR A 197 28.26 -23.00 12.33
N SER A 198 27.84 -24.09 11.67
CA SER A 198 28.63 -25.29 11.45
C SER A 198 28.81 -25.71 9.98
N SER A 199 28.47 -24.89 8.99
CA SER A 199 28.73 -25.25 7.58
C SER A 199 28.95 -24.02 6.69
N PRO A 200 30.02 -23.97 5.87
CA PRO A 200 30.34 -22.83 5.00
C PRO A 200 29.54 -22.82 3.69
N SER A 201 28.56 -23.71 3.50
CA SER A 201 27.82 -23.85 2.25
C SER A 201 26.47 -23.12 2.29
N LEU A 202 26.37 -22.06 1.50
CA LEU A 202 25.09 -21.50 1.07
C LEU A 202 24.37 -22.53 0.18
N ALA A 203 23.24 -23.07 0.67
CA ALA A 203 22.30 -23.79 -0.19
C ALA A 203 21.23 -22.81 -0.70
N PHE A 204 21.48 -22.19 -1.86
CA PHE A 204 20.46 -21.46 -2.61
C PHE A 204 19.94 -22.37 -3.73
N HIS A 205 18.68 -22.80 -3.63
CA HIS A 205 17.98 -23.44 -4.74
C HIS A 205 17.02 -22.42 -5.37
N PRO A 206 17.42 -21.71 -6.43
CA PRO A 206 16.50 -20.87 -7.17
C PRO A 206 15.43 -21.77 -7.81
N GLN A 207 14.16 -21.51 -7.48
CA GLN A 207 13.08 -22.10 -8.25
C GLN A 207 13.09 -21.48 -9.66
N LYS A 208 12.85 -22.32 -10.68
CA LYS A 208 12.82 -21.90 -12.09
C LYS A 208 11.97 -20.63 -12.25
N PRO A 209 12.41 -19.66 -13.07
CA PRO A 209 11.61 -18.49 -13.37
C PRO A 209 10.24 -18.93 -13.90
N ILE A 210 9.18 -18.51 -13.22
CA ILE A 210 7.82 -18.68 -13.69
C ILE A 210 7.64 -17.62 -14.77
N SER A 211 7.35 -18.05 -16.01
CA SER A 211 7.08 -17.13 -17.11
C SER A 211 6.05 -16.08 -16.68
N ASN A 212 6.33 -14.81 -16.97
CA ASN A 212 5.53 -13.62 -16.65
C ASN A 212 5.52 -13.13 -15.18
N THR A 213 6.34 -13.69 -14.29
CA THR A 213 6.47 -13.22 -12.90
C THR A 213 7.89 -12.74 -12.59
N THR A 214 8.02 -11.51 -12.09
CA THR A 214 9.27 -11.00 -11.49
C THR A 214 9.21 -11.22 -9.99
N VAL A 215 10.14 -12.01 -9.44
CA VAL A 215 10.30 -12.20 -8.00
C VAL A 215 11.48 -11.36 -7.53
N THR A 216 11.24 -10.40 -6.66
CA THR A 216 12.30 -9.57 -6.06
C THR A 216 12.59 -10.07 -4.66
N PHE A 217 13.85 -10.38 -4.40
CA PHE A 217 14.32 -10.86 -3.10
C PHE A 217 14.99 -9.72 -2.35
N PHE A 218 14.56 -9.48 -1.12
CA PHE A 218 15.21 -8.54 -0.21
C PHE A 218 15.81 -9.32 0.96
N PRO A 219 17.14 -9.26 1.18
CA PRO A 219 17.73 -9.87 2.35
C PRO A 219 17.26 -9.14 3.60
N LEU A 220 16.54 -9.82 4.50
CA LEU A 220 16.33 -9.29 5.84
C LEU A 220 17.60 -9.48 6.66
N GLN A 221 18.27 -8.37 7.00
CA GLN A 221 19.27 -8.38 8.08
C GLN A 221 18.52 -8.60 9.40
N ILE A 222 18.57 -9.83 9.92
CA ILE A 222 18.12 -10.15 11.27
C ILE A 222 19.34 -10.00 12.16
N GLN A 223 19.47 -8.89 12.90
CA GLN A 223 20.40 -8.85 14.01
C GLN A 223 19.96 -9.89 15.05
N GLN A 224 20.93 -10.65 15.59
CA GLN A 224 20.72 -11.69 16.60
C GLN A 224 19.82 -11.16 17.72
N GLY A 225 18.61 -11.69 17.78
CA GLY A 225 17.62 -11.45 18.82
C GLY A 225 16.74 -12.68 18.94
N SER A 226 16.38 -13.02 20.18
CA SER A 226 15.50 -14.16 20.52
C SER A 226 14.27 -14.20 19.61
N LEU A 227 13.81 -15.41 19.24
CA LEU A 227 12.60 -15.69 18.43
C LEU A 227 11.29 -15.17 19.06
N SER A 228 11.36 -14.42 20.16
CA SER A 228 10.23 -13.83 20.89
C SER A 228 9.42 -12.78 20.12
N TRP A 229 9.83 -12.39 18.90
CA TRP A 229 9.11 -11.45 18.04
C TRP A 229 8.16 -12.11 17.02
N LEU A 230 8.16 -13.45 16.90
CA LEU A 230 7.21 -14.16 16.03
C LEU A 230 5.79 -14.23 16.63
N ILE A 231 5.64 -13.95 17.92
CA ILE A 231 4.38 -14.05 18.66
C ILE A 231 4.24 -12.79 19.50
N ARG A 232 3.33 -11.88 19.09
CA ARG A 232 2.76 -10.83 19.94
C ARG A 232 1.29 -10.63 19.58
#